data_AF-A0A7K3PR42-F1
#
_entry.id   AF-A0A7K3PR42-F1
#
_cell.length_a   1.000
_cell.length_b   1.000
_cell.length_c   1.000
_cell.angle_alpha   90.00
_cell.angle_beta   90.00
_cell.angle_gamma   90.00
#
_symmetry.space_group_name_H-M   'P 1'
#
loop_
_entity.id
_entity.type
_entity.pdbx_description
1 polymer ?
#
loop_
_entity_poly.entity_id
_entity_poly.type
_entity_poly.pdbx_seq_one_letter_code
_entity_poly.pdbx_strand_id
1 'polypeptide(L)'
;MTRHPAGGHPRRMARFQHTVTLAPVPRRWFESCVATLHDLAEDTDAEGARLRLPDGRPLPGLVLAQGRHLRPGARYRPVNEKDGEPDADQCVTVLAWDRRRETALEVVTVDDDPDRPARLDCALALTSAERPRGARLSATLRPSGGKGAKYLGGTARADLDLGGWWQATGHGRRPSRAPLSGTLTHALARVTVTVVPRPAPDGRWQVTVKARVTGRSVARPLLPLAAAVLGGRARRACAEALDRAAATWNAQVPELVRKDRERLRAELADALLGP
;
A
#
# COMPACT_ATOMS: atom_id res chain seq x y z
N MET A 1 -51.12 -19.81 20.12
CA MET A 1 -49.75 -19.45 20.56
C MET A 1 -48.82 -19.45 19.36
N THR A 2 -48.72 -18.33 18.65
CA THR A 2 -47.87 -18.15 17.48
C THR A 2 -46.77 -17.17 17.85
N ARG A 3 -45.59 -17.68 18.20
CA ARG A 3 -44.39 -16.85 18.42
C ARG A 3 -43.86 -16.41 17.05
N HIS A 4 -44.06 -15.13 16.73
CA HIS A 4 -43.30 -14.46 15.69
C HIS A 4 -41.79 -14.56 16.00
N PRO A 5 -40.94 -14.96 15.04
CA PRO A 5 -39.51 -14.74 15.19
C PRO A 5 -39.24 -13.24 15.13
N ALA A 6 -38.51 -12.75 16.13
CA ALA A 6 -38.07 -11.37 16.22
C ALA A 6 -37.40 -10.94 14.91
N GLY A 7 -37.96 -9.92 14.28
CA GLY A 7 -37.39 -9.26 13.13
C GLY A 7 -36.00 -8.75 13.49
N GLY A 8 -34.98 -9.51 13.11
CA GLY A 8 -33.62 -9.01 13.03
C GLY A 8 -33.64 -7.86 12.03
N HIS A 9 -33.59 -6.62 12.54
CA HIS A 9 -33.46 -5.44 11.70
C HIS A 9 -32.35 -5.70 10.67
N PRO A 10 -32.61 -5.54 9.36
CA PRO A 10 -31.56 -5.67 8.38
C PRO A 10 -30.50 -4.65 8.75
N ARG A 11 -29.33 -5.12 9.20
CA ARG A 11 -28.12 -4.30 9.34
C ARG A 11 -27.86 -3.70 7.97
N ARG A 12 -28.42 -2.51 7.70
CA ARG A 12 -28.29 -1.80 6.44
C ARG A 12 -26.85 -1.35 6.33
N MET A 13 -26.11 -2.16 5.60
CA MET A 13 -24.67 -2.06 5.43
C MET A 13 -24.44 -1.45 4.06
N ALA A 14 -23.73 -0.33 4.00
CA ALA A 14 -23.40 0.27 2.72
C ALA A 14 -22.39 -0.63 2.00
N ARG A 15 -22.81 -1.14 0.83
CA ARG A 15 -21.98 -1.95 -0.07
C ARG A 15 -21.63 -1.10 -1.29
N PHE A 16 -20.41 -1.25 -1.75
CA PHE A 16 -19.88 -0.69 -2.98
C PHE A 16 -19.19 -1.80 -3.77
N GLN A 17 -19.40 -1.82 -5.07
CA GLN A 17 -18.73 -2.70 -6.01
C GLN A 17 -18.42 -1.90 -7.26
N HIS A 18 -17.17 -1.92 -7.68
CA HIS A 18 -16.72 -1.30 -8.92
C HIS A 18 -15.67 -2.19 -9.57
N THR A 19 -15.68 -2.28 -10.89
CA THR A 19 -14.73 -3.09 -11.65
C THR A 19 -13.90 -2.17 -12.53
N VAL A 20 -12.58 -2.32 -12.45
CA VAL A 20 -11.64 -1.60 -13.30
C VAL A 20 -10.82 -2.60 -14.11
N THR A 21 -10.31 -2.16 -15.26
CA THR A 21 -9.42 -2.97 -16.09
C THR A 21 -7.98 -2.49 -15.91
N LEU A 22 -7.09 -3.41 -15.54
CA LEU A 22 -5.68 -3.14 -15.31
C LEU A 22 -4.81 -3.90 -16.31
N ALA A 23 -3.71 -3.27 -16.72
CA ALA A 23 -2.65 -3.91 -17.45
C ALA A 23 -2.03 -5.04 -16.62
N PRO A 24 -1.76 -6.20 -17.23
CA PRO A 24 -1.25 -7.36 -16.52
C PRO A 24 0.22 -7.14 -16.13
N VAL A 25 0.58 -7.64 -14.94
CA VAL A 25 1.97 -7.73 -14.49
C VAL A 25 2.38 -9.20 -14.46
N PRO A 26 3.27 -9.64 -15.37
CA PRO A 26 3.75 -11.01 -15.38
C PRO A 26 4.47 -11.35 -14.07
N ARG A 27 4.15 -12.52 -13.52
CA ARG A 27 4.75 -13.01 -12.27
C ARG A 27 6.28 -13.02 -12.31
N ARG A 28 6.86 -13.52 -13.42
CA ARG A 28 8.31 -13.62 -13.60
C ARG A 28 9.00 -12.26 -13.64
N TRP A 29 8.35 -11.28 -14.25
CA TRP A 29 8.84 -9.90 -14.26
C TRP A 29 8.84 -9.33 -12.84
N PHE A 30 7.75 -9.50 -12.09
CA PHE A 30 7.66 -9.01 -10.71
C PHE A 30 8.71 -9.67 -9.80
N GLU A 31 8.85 -11.00 -9.88
CA GLU A 31 9.90 -11.77 -9.18
C GLU A 31 11.29 -11.19 -9.47
N SER A 32 11.59 -10.90 -10.75
CA SER A 32 12.88 -10.34 -11.17
C SER A 32 13.08 -8.89 -10.71
N CYS A 33 12.03 -8.07 -10.72
CA CYS A 33 12.07 -6.69 -10.27
C CYS A 33 12.37 -6.60 -8.77
N VAL A 34 11.67 -7.39 -7.95
CA VAL A 34 11.91 -7.46 -6.49
C VAL A 34 13.33 -7.95 -6.19
N ALA A 35 13.80 -8.99 -6.87
CA ALA A 35 15.16 -9.47 -6.72
C ALA A 35 16.19 -8.39 -7.08
N THR A 36 15.97 -7.64 -8.16
CA THR A 36 16.86 -6.56 -8.61
C THR A 36 16.91 -5.41 -7.59
N LEU A 37 15.78 -5.04 -7.00
CA LEU A 37 15.72 -4.02 -5.92
C LEU A 37 16.48 -4.48 -4.67
N HIS A 38 16.37 -5.77 -4.33
CA HIS A 38 17.14 -6.37 -3.24
C HIS A 38 18.64 -6.36 -3.52
N ASP A 39 19.04 -6.79 -4.73
CA ASP A 39 20.45 -6.75 -5.16
C ASP A 39 21.01 -5.34 -5.07
N LEU A 40 20.30 -4.34 -5.60
CA LEU A 40 20.75 -2.95 -5.57
C LEU A 40 20.91 -2.43 -4.13
N ALA A 41 19.97 -2.76 -3.24
CA ALA A 41 20.06 -2.39 -1.84
C ALA A 41 21.25 -3.08 -1.15
N GLU A 42 21.42 -4.39 -1.34
CA GLU A 42 22.49 -5.20 -0.74
C GLU A 42 23.88 -4.85 -1.28
N ASP A 43 23.98 -4.44 -2.54
CA ASP A 43 25.21 -3.96 -3.17
C ASP A 43 25.57 -2.52 -2.77
N THR A 44 24.66 -1.80 -2.10
CA THR A 44 24.94 -0.44 -1.58
C THR A 44 25.81 -0.55 -0.35
N ASP A 45 26.91 0.21 -0.30
CA ASP A 45 27.78 0.27 0.88
C ASP A 45 27.42 1.46 1.77
N ALA A 46 27.72 1.36 3.06
CA ALA A 46 27.48 2.40 4.05
C ALA A 46 28.80 2.85 4.68
N GLU A 47 29.28 4.02 4.24
CA GLU A 47 30.44 4.69 4.83
C GLU A 47 29.95 5.72 5.86
N GLY A 48 29.88 5.28 7.12
CA GLY A 48 29.30 6.09 8.21
C GLY A 48 27.81 6.32 7.99
N ALA A 49 27.41 7.58 7.78
CA ALA A 49 26.02 7.95 7.51
C ALA A 49 25.68 7.99 6.00
N ARG A 50 26.68 7.95 5.11
CA ARG A 50 26.48 8.08 3.67
C ARG A 50 26.35 6.71 3.01
N LEU A 51 25.40 6.60 2.09
CA LEU A 51 25.22 5.41 1.27
C LEU A 51 25.93 5.62 -0.07
N ARG A 52 26.56 4.56 -0.58
CA ARG A 52 27.21 4.56 -1.89
C ARG A 52 26.65 3.44 -2.74
N LEU A 53 26.34 3.80 -3.99
CA LEU A 53 25.98 2.83 -5.00
C LEU A 53 27.16 1.88 -5.28
N PRO A 54 26.91 0.73 -5.95
CA PRO A 54 27.94 -0.27 -6.21
C PRO A 54 29.10 0.23 -7.08
N ASP A 55 28.87 1.31 -7.84
CA ASP A 55 29.86 2.02 -8.66
C ASP A 55 30.67 3.07 -7.87
N GLY A 56 30.47 3.16 -6.56
CA GLY A 56 31.15 4.08 -5.65
C GLY A 56 30.57 5.49 -5.59
N ARG A 57 29.56 5.81 -6.44
CA ARG A 57 28.89 7.11 -6.41
C ARG A 57 28.07 7.27 -5.12
N PRO A 58 28.09 8.45 -4.48
CA PRO A 58 27.25 8.70 -3.31
C PRO A 58 25.77 8.67 -3.73
N LEU A 59 24.93 8.08 -2.89
CA LEU A 59 23.48 8.14 -3.00
C LEU A 59 22.99 9.41 -2.27
N PRO A 60 22.58 10.47 -2.98
CA PRO A 60 22.30 11.76 -2.36
C PRO A 60 20.97 11.78 -1.60
N GLY A 61 19.98 11.01 -2.04
CA GLY A 61 18.61 11.11 -1.53
C GLY A 61 18.34 10.43 -0.19
N LEU A 62 19.32 9.72 0.41
CA LEU A 62 19.08 8.93 1.62
C LEU A 62 20.34 8.78 2.47
N VAL A 63 20.24 9.06 3.77
CA VAL A 63 21.31 8.88 4.75
C VAL A 63 20.96 7.84 5.81
N LEU A 64 21.95 7.06 6.24
CA LEU A 64 21.83 6.15 7.38
C LEU A 64 21.99 6.95 8.69
N ALA A 65 20.87 7.24 9.33
CA ALA A 65 20.83 8.02 10.56
C ALA A 65 21.15 7.17 11.81
N GLN A 66 20.80 5.88 11.81
CA GLN A 66 21.01 5.01 12.97
C GLN A 66 21.12 3.53 12.55
N GLY A 67 21.91 2.77 13.29
CA GLY A 67 22.01 1.31 13.14
C GLY A 67 23.04 0.89 12.11
N ARG A 68 22.89 -0.32 11.58
CA ARG A 68 23.78 -0.88 10.55
C ARG A 68 22.99 -1.09 9.27
N HIS A 69 23.58 -0.77 8.12
CA HIS A 69 22.93 -0.88 6.82
C HIS A 69 22.23 -2.24 6.63
N LEU A 70 20.94 -2.18 6.23
CA LEU A 70 20.02 -3.30 6.01
C LEU A 70 19.85 -4.27 7.18
N ARG A 71 20.28 -3.91 8.39
CA ARG A 71 20.00 -4.71 9.58
C ARG A 71 18.69 -4.24 10.22
N PRO A 72 17.94 -5.15 10.86
CA PRO A 72 16.81 -4.76 11.70
C PRO A 72 17.22 -3.66 12.68
N GLY A 73 16.44 -2.58 12.71
CA GLY A 73 16.70 -1.36 13.47
C GLY A 73 17.50 -0.28 12.73
N ALA A 74 17.95 -0.53 11.49
CA ALA A 74 18.53 0.52 10.65
C ALA A 74 17.49 1.60 10.37
N ARG A 75 17.87 2.87 10.53
CA ARG A 75 17.01 4.03 10.25
C ARG A 75 17.65 4.91 9.22
N TYR A 76 16.91 5.16 8.16
CA TYR A 76 17.28 6.02 7.06
C TYR A 76 16.40 7.26 7.05
N ARG A 77 16.98 8.40 6.68
CA ARG A 77 16.24 9.64 6.46
C ARG A 77 16.45 10.11 5.04
N PRO A 78 15.39 10.51 4.33
CA PRO A 78 15.58 11.17 3.05
C PRO A 78 16.30 12.48 3.27
N VAL A 79 17.08 12.90 2.27
CA VAL A 79 17.73 14.20 2.29
C VAL A 79 16.84 15.18 1.56
N ASN A 80 16.54 16.31 2.19
CA ASN A 80 15.74 17.37 1.57
C ASN A 80 16.55 18.02 0.43
N GLU A 81 15.99 18.04 -0.77
CA GLU A 81 16.67 18.61 -1.96
C GLU A 81 16.93 20.12 -1.83
N LYS A 82 16.19 20.82 -0.95
CA LYS A 82 16.27 22.29 -0.79
C LYS A 82 17.43 22.77 0.06
N ASP A 83 17.70 22.06 1.16
CA ASP A 83 18.71 22.43 2.16
C ASP A 83 19.84 21.40 2.29
N GLY A 84 19.69 20.23 1.68
CA GLY A 84 20.67 19.14 1.73
C GLY A 84 20.75 18.45 3.09
N GLU A 85 19.82 18.75 4.00
CA GLU A 85 19.79 18.20 5.35
C GLU A 85 18.86 16.99 5.45
N PRO A 86 19.14 16.04 6.38
CA PRO A 86 18.26 14.90 6.59
C PRO A 86 16.89 15.35 7.10
N ASP A 87 15.83 14.90 6.42
CA ASP A 87 14.46 15.19 6.79
C ASP A 87 14.15 14.60 8.17
N ALA A 88 13.81 15.47 9.13
CA ALA A 88 13.43 15.08 10.48
C ALA A 88 12.04 14.44 10.51
N ASP A 89 11.19 14.77 9.54
CA ASP A 89 9.78 14.43 9.51
C ASP A 89 9.54 13.10 8.82
N GLN A 90 10.47 12.65 7.96
CA GLN A 90 10.40 11.35 7.32
C GLN A 90 11.52 10.41 7.77
N CYS A 91 11.15 9.18 8.11
CA CYS A 91 12.09 8.14 8.52
C CYS A 91 11.68 6.77 7.98
N VAL A 92 12.64 6.04 7.42
CA VAL A 92 12.47 4.66 6.98
C VAL A 92 13.27 3.75 7.90
N THR A 93 12.59 2.88 8.64
CA THR A 93 13.21 1.89 9.53
C THR A 93 13.12 0.49 8.94
N VAL A 94 14.23 -0.24 8.94
CA VAL A 94 14.25 -1.66 8.58
C VAL A 94 13.75 -2.47 9.77
N LEU A 95 12.61 -3.14 9.61
CA LEU A 95 12.06 -4.04 10.62
C LEU A 95 12.59 -5.46 10.45
N ALA A 96 12.71 -5.92 9.21
CA ALA A 96 13.28 -7.21 8.86
C ALA A 96 13.96 -7.14 7.49
N TRP A 97 15.08 -7.82 7.34
CA TRP A 97 15.78 -7.95 6.07
C TRP A 97 16.32 -9.37 5.91
N ASP A 98 15.47 -10.25 5.41
CA ASP A 98 15.83 -11.62 5.02
C ASP A 98 15.17 -11.92 3.68
N ARG A 99 16.01 -12.11 2.67
CA ARG A 99 15.59 -12.33 1.28
C ARG A 99 14.69 -13.55 1.09
N ARG A 100 14.84 -14.57 1.93
CA ARG A 100 14.09 -15.84 1.85
C ARG A 100 12.85 -15.85 2.74
N ARG A 101 12.87 -15.11 3.84
CA ARG A 101 11.79 -15.10 4.82
C ARG A 101 10.91 -13.86 4.70
N GLU A 102 11.43 -12.70 5.06
CA GLU A 102 10.67 -11.47 5.15
C GLU A 102 11.54 -10.23 4.95
N THR A 103 11.05 -9.32 4.14
CA THR A 103 11.56 -7.95 4.06
C THR A 103 10.48 -7.04 4.58
N ALA A 104 10.75 -6.31 5.66
CA ALA A 104 9.79 -5.42 6.28
C ALA A 104 10.43 -4.06 6.57
N LEU A 105 9.72 -3.01 6.17
CA LEU A 105 10.11 -1.61 6.32
C LEU A 105 8.98 -0.86 7.03
N GLU A 106 9.33 0.05 7.91
CA GLU A 106 8.43 1.03 8.50
C GLU A 106 8.79 2.42 7.98
N VAL A 107 7.84 3.10 7.39
CA VAL A 107 7.96 4.50 6.97
C VAL A 107 7.13 5.32 7.92
N VAL A 108 7.78 6.22 8.65
CA VAL A 108 7.12 7.21 9.48
C VAL A 108 7.22 8.54 8.75
N THR A 109 6.08 9.20 8.57
CA THR A 109 6.01 10.57 8.07
C THR A 109 5.26 11.40 9.10
N VAL A 110 5.86 12.50 9.51
CA VAL A 110 5.26 13.54 10.34
C VAL A 110 4.88 14.68 9.39
N ASP A 111 3.64 15.12 9.50
CA ASP A 111 3.14 16.30 8.82
C ASP A 111 2.97 17.36 9.90
N ASP A 112 3.81 18.39 9.84
CA ASP A 112 3.80 19.52 10.76
C ASP A 112 2.96 20.69 10.23
N ASP A 113 2.01 20.43 9.30
CA ASP A 113 0.98 21.41 8.91
C ASP A 113 0.36 22.05 10.17
N PRO A 114 0.53 23.38 10.36
CA PRO A 114 0.04 24.09 11.53
C PRO A 114 -1.46 23.90 11.77
N ASP A 115 -2.23 23.71 10.71
CA ASP A 115 -3.67 23.54 10.78
C ASP A 115 -4.06 22.11 11.17
N ARG A 116 -3.25 21.10 10.78
CA ARG A 116 -3.56 19.67 10.94
C ARG A 116 -2.32 18.80 11.11
N PRO A 117 -1.61 18.89 12.24
CA PRO A 117 -0.44 18.06 12.43
C PRO A 117 -0.85 16.59 12.50
N ALA A 118 -0.12 15.72 11.80
CA ALA A 118 -0.44 14.31 11.77
C ALA A 118 0.80 13.45 11.57
N ARG A 119 0.84 12.34 12.30
CA ARG A 119 1.85 11.30 12.12
C ARG A 119 1.26 10.10 11.40
N LEU A 120 1.87 9.68 10.31
CA LEU A 120 1.55 8.49 9.56
C LEU A 120 2.65 7.43 9.76
N ASP A 121 2.32 6.34 10.44
CA ASP A 121 3.18 5.16 10.58
C ASP A 121 2.74 4.09 9.55
N CYS A 122 3.56 3.79 8.56
CA CYS A 122 3.28 2.83 7.49
C CYS A 122 4.30 1.68 7.51
N ALA A 123 3.89 0.48 7.91
CA ALA A 123 4.71 -0.72 7.78
C ALA A 123 4.32 -1.53 6.53
N LEU A 124 5.30 -1.83 5.69
CA LEU A 124 5.21 -2.71 4.53
C LEU A 124 6.03 -3.96 4.81
N ALA A 125 5.47 -5.13 4.56
CA ALA A 125 6.17 -6.40 4.65
C ALA A 125 5.94 -7.25 3.40
N LEU A 126 7.00 -7.85 2.88
CA LEU A 126 6.99 -8.78 1.76
C LEU A 126 7.46 -10.15 2.26
N THR A 127 6.67 -11.18 2.01
CA THR A 127 7.03 -12.56 2.32
C THR A 127 7.86 -13.14 1.18
N SER A 128 9.15 -13.35 1.45
CA SER A 128 10.21 -13.76 0.51
C SER A 128 10.41 -12.79 -0.66
N ALA A 129 11.59 -12.18 -0.74
CA ALA A 129 11.98 -11.37 -1.89
C ALA A 129 12.37 -12.24 -3.11
N GLU A 130 12.98 -13.42 -2.88
CA GLU A 130 13.35 -14.35 -3.97
C GLU A 130 12.12 -14.93 -4.69
N ARG A 131 11.04 -15.21 -3.94
CA ARG A 131 9.79 -15.73 -4.48
C ARG A 131 8.60 -15.08 -3.77
N PRO A 132 8.23 -13.85 -4.15
CA PRO A 132 7.16 -13.09 -3.51
C PRO A 132 5.86 -13.89 -3.42
N ARG A 133 5.48 -14.25 -2.19
CA ARG A 133 4.25 -15.02 -1.92
C ARG A 133 3.10 -14.15 -1.47
N GLY A 134 3.42 -13.12 -0.70
CA GLY A 134 2.43 -12.16 -0.23
C GLY A 134 3.06 -10.88 0.25
N ALA A 135 2.24 -9.84 0.33
CA ALA A 135 2.61 -8.54 0.84
C ALA A 135 1.58 -8.10 1.88
N ARG A 136 2.04 -7.40 2.91
CA ARG A 136 1.21 -6.83 3.97
C ARG A 136 1.55 -5.36 4.10
N LEU A 137 0.51 -4.54 4.20
CA LEU A 137 0.61 -3.11 4.45
C LEU A 137 -0.21 -2.80 5.70
N SER A 138 0.37 -2.11 6.66
CA SER A 138 -0.37 -1.51 7.76
C SER A 138 -0.02 -0.04 7.88
N ALA A 139 -1.03 0.82 7.90
CA ALA A 139 -0.85 2.25 8.06
C ALA A 139 -1.65 2.73 9.27
N THR A 140 -1.07 3.59 10.10
CA THR A 140 -1.74 4.21 11.24
C THR A 140 -1.57 5.71 11.14
N LEU A 141 -2.67 6.43 11.00
CA LEU A 141 -2.72 7.87 11.04
C LEU A 141 -3.07 8.32 12.46
N ARG A 142 -2.15 9.05 13.09
CA ARG A 142 -2.27 9.65 14.41
C ARG A 142 -2.24 11.17 14.26
N PRO A 143 -3.41 11.83 14.20
CA PRO A 143 -3.45 13.28 14.21
C PRO A 143 -3.02 13.81 15.59
N SER A 144 -2.12 14.79 15.60
CA SER A 144 -1.68 15.55 16.78
C SER A 144 -2.33 16.92 16.72
N GLY A 145 -3.37 17.16 17.51
CA GLY A 145 -4.11 18.43 17.46
C GLY A 145 -5.17 18.55 18.56
N GLY A 146 -5.93 19.65 18.56
CA GLY A 146 -6.90 20.02 19.60
C GLY A 146 -8.07 19.03 19.84
N LYS A 147 -9.05 19.46 20.66
CA LYS A 147 -10.22 18.66 21.10
C LYS A 147 -11.11 18.22 19.92
N GLY A 148 -10.69 17.20 19.17
CA GLY A 148 -11.38 16.69 17.97
C GLY A 148 -10.49 15.83 17.08
N ALA A 149 -9.17 16.03 17.14
CA ALA A 149 -8.17 15.31 16.35
C ALA A 149 -8.31 13.79 16.46
N LYS A 150 -8.63 13.25 17.64
CA LYS A 150 -8.82 11.79 17.85
C LYS A 150 -9.84 11.13 16.90
N TYR A 151 -10.77 11.89 16.34
CA TYR A 151 -11.77 11.39 15.39
C TYR A 151 -11.33 11.45 13.93
N LEU A 152 -10.15 11.96 13.63
CA LEU A 152 -9.52 11.96 12.29
C LEU A 152 -8.51 10.82 12.13
N GLY A 153 -8.15 10.16 13.25
CA GLY A 153 -7.22 9.04 13.24
C GLY A 153 -7.83 7.76 12.71
N GLY A 154 -6.98 6.90 12.14
CA GLY A 154 -7.41 5.64 11.57
C GLY A 154 -6.27 4.65 11.40
N THR A 155 -6.63 3.38 11.34
CA THR A 155 -5.70 2.29 11.04
C THR A 155 -6.17 1.56 9.81
N ALA A 156 -5.34 1.51 8.77
CA ALA A 156 -5.52 0.66 7.61
C ALA A 156 -4.64 -0.58 7.73
N ARG A 157 -5.16 -1.72 7.28
CA ARG A 157 -4.39 -2.94 7.02
C ARG A 157 -4.81 -3.50 5.68
N ALA A 158 -3.86 -3.98 4.89
CA ALA A 158 -4.11 -4.69 3.64
C ALA A 158 -3.16 -5.89 3.54
N ASP A 159 -3.71 -7.01 3.10
CA ASP A 159 -3.01 -8.26 2.86
C ASP A 159 -3.24 -8.63 1.39
N LEU A 160 -2.16 -8.89 0.68
CA LEU A 160 -2.13 -9.34 -0.72
C LEU A 160 -1.45 -10.71 -0.77
N ASP A 161 -2.21 -11.73 -1.15
CA ASP A 161 -1.72 -13.03 -1.57
C ASP A 161 -1.38 -12.96 -3.07
N LEU A 162 -0.08 -12.83 -3.36
CA LEU A 162 0.43 -12.72 -4.73
C LEU A 162 0.25 -14.04 -5.49
N GLY A 163 0.43 -15.18 -4.81
CA GLY A 163 0.19 -16.50 -5.40
C GLY A 163 -1.26 -16.66 -5.83
N GLY A 164 -2.20 -16.33 -4.92
CA GLY A 164 -3.63 -16.31 -5.20
C GLY A 164 -4.01 -15.29 -6.29
N TRP A 165 -3.32 -14.14 -6.36
CA TRP A 165 -3.58 -13.11 -7.37
C TRP A 165 -3.30 -13.63 -8.78
N TRP A 166 -2.10 -14.17 -9.03
CA TRP A 166 -1.73 -14.70 -10.34
C TRP A 166 -2.50 -15.97 -10.72
N GLN A 167 -2.87 -16.80 -9.74
CA GLN A 167 -3.76 -17.95 -10.01
C GLN A 167 -5.14 -17.50 -10.48
N ALA A 168 -5.67 -16.44 -9.88
CA ALA A 168 -6.98 -15.89 -10.23
C ALA A 168 -7.02 -15.16 -11.58
N THR A 169 -5.87 -14.68 -12.07
CA THR A 169 -5.74 -14.04 -13.39
C THR A 169 -5.33 -14.99 -14.51
N GLY A 170 -4.91 -16.21 -14.20
CA GLY A 170 -4.71 -17.27 -15.19
C GLY A 170 -6.02 -17.96 -15.60
N HIS A 171 -5.91 -18.98 -16.45
CA HIS A 171 -7.04 -19.87 -16.81
C HIS A 171 -7.42 -20.86 -15.68
N GLY A 172 -6.99 -20.59 -14.46
CA GLY A 172 -7.10 -21.47 -13.30
C GLY A 172 -8.44 -21.37 -12.57
N ARG A 173 -8.59 -22.21 -11.55
CA ARG A 173 -9.76 -22.20 -10.66
C ARG A 173 -9.88 -20.86 -9.93
N ARG A 174 -11.13 -20.43 -9.73
CA ARG A 174 -11.45 -19.24 -8.93
C ARG A 174 -10.88 -19.40 -7.52
N PRO A 175 -10.14 -18.41 -6.99
CA PRO A 175 -9.50 -18.53 -5.68
C PRO A 175 -10.57 -18.66 -4.58
N SER A 176 -10.29 -19.49 -3.57
CA SER A 176 -11.18 -19.71 -2.42
C SER A 176 -11.29 -18.48 -1.51
N ARG A 177 -10.26 -17.62 -1.53
CA ARG A 177 -10.20 -16.35 -0.79
C ARG A 177 -9.91 -15.20 -1.76
N ALA A 178 -10.40 -14.00 -1.44
CA ALA A 178 -10.03 -12.80 -2.19
C ALA A 178 -8.51 -12.57 -2.09
N PRO A 179 -7.77 -12.53 -3.22
CA PRO A 179 -6.32 -12.40 -3.20
C PRO A 179 -5.83 -11.12 -2.53
N LEU A 180 -6.61 -10.04 -2.60
CA LEU A 180 -6.34 -8.84 -1.82
C LEU A 180 -7.51 -8.54 -0.89
N SER A 181 -7.19 -8.33 0.37
CA SER A 181 -8.16 -7.96 1.41
C SER A 181 -7.59 -6.85 2.27
N GLY A 182 -8.43 -5.93 2.72
CA GLY A 182 -8.00 -4.87 3.61
C GLY A 182 -9.10 -4.39 4.53
N THR A 183 -8.70 -3.76 5.62
CA THR A 183 -9.58 -3.16 6.59
C THR A 183 -9.07 -1.76 6.93
N LEU A 184 -9.91 -0.76 6.75
CA LEU A 184 -9.71 0.58 7.28
C LEU A 184 -10.61 0.73 8.50
N THR A 185 -10.02 0.99 9.66
CA THR A 185 -10.73 1.24 10.91
C THR A 185 -10.54 2.69 11.28
N HIS A 186 -11.66 3.41 11.30
CA HIS A 186 -11.78 4.79 11.76
C HIS A 186 -12.61 4.83 13.05
N ALA A 187 -12.63 5.97 13.74
CA ALA A 187 -13.44 6.14 14.95
C ALA A 187 -14.95 5.92 14.69
N LEU A 188 -15.44 6.38 13.53
CA LEU A 188 -16.86 6.37 13.17
C LEU A 188 -17.26 5.21 12.24
N ALA A 189 -16.31 4.64 11.51
CA ALA A 189 -16.60 3.62 10.51
C ALA A 189 -15.49 2.57 10.43
N ARG A 190 -15.87 1.37 10.02
CA ARG A 190 -14.95 0.34 9.57
C ARG A 190 -15.30 -0.01 8.14
N VAL A 191 -14.32 0.10 7.26
CA VAL A 191 -14.41 -0.30 5.86
C VAL A 191 -13.63 -1.59 5.68
N THR A 192 -14.24 -2.60 5.08
CA THR A 192 -13.56 -3.81 4.64
C THR A 192 -13.56 -3.82 3.12
N VAL A 193 -12.38 -3.95 2.53
CA VAL A 193 -12.17 -4.02 1.10
C VAL A 193 -11.73 -5.43 0.74
N THR A 194 -12.28 -5.96 -0.34
CA THR A 194 -11.84 -7.22 -0.95
C THR A 194 -11.73 -6.98 -2.44
N VAL A 195 -10.63 -7.43 -3.02
CA VAL A 195 -10.34 -7.25 -4.43
C VAL A 195 -10.08 -8.62 -5.03
N VAL A 196 -10.79 -8.90 -6.12
CA VAL A 196 -10.71 -10.17 -6.84
C VAL A 196 -10.40 -9.88 -8.29
N PRO A 197 -9.21 -10.24 -8.78
CA PRO A 197 -8.88 -10.11 -10.18
C PRO A 197 -9.47 -11.29 -10.97
N ARG A 198 -9.71 -11.06 -12.26
CA ARG A 198 -10.15 -12.06 -13.23
C ARG A 198 -9.46 -11.81 -14.57
N PRO A 199 -9.20 -12.85 -15.37
CA PRO A 199 -8.77 -12.66 -16.75
C PRO A 199 -9.88 -11.97 -17.54
N ALA A 200 -9.49 -10.99 -18.35
CA ALA A 200 -10.34 -10.40 -19.37
C ALA A 200 -9.98 -10.98 -20.76
N PRO A 201 -10.92 -10.99 -21.72
CA PRO A 201 -10.69 -11.58 -23.05
C PRO A 201 -9.54 -10.94 -23.84
N ASP A 202 -9.22 -9.67 -23.53
CA ASP A 202 -8.16 -8.87 -24.14
C ASP A 202 -6.76 -9.12 -23.51
N GLY A 203 -6.64 -10.11 -22.61
CA GLY A 203 -5.41 -10.40 -21.88
C GLY A 203 -5.14 -9.46 -20.70
N ARG A 204 -6.03 -8.51 -20.43
CA ARG A 204 -5.93 -7.61 -19.26
C ARG A 204 -6.56 -8.25 -18.03
N TRP A 205 -6.42 -7.58 -16.89
CA TRP A 205 -7.05 -8.01 -15.64
C TRP A 205 -8.30 -7.18 -15.38
N GLN A 206 -9.46 -7.83 -15.31
CA GLN A 206 -10.66 -7.22 -14.74
C GLN A 206 -10.63 -7.39 -13.22
N VAL A 207 -10.48 -6.27 -12.53
CA VAL A 207 -10.31 -6.24 -11.07
C VAL A 207 -11.58 -5.70 -10.44
N THR A 208 -12.32 -6.57 -9.77
CA THR A 208 -13.52 -6.16 -9.03
C THR A 208 -13.15 -5.81 -7.60
N VAL A 209 -13.32 -4.53 -7.26
CA VAL A 209 -13.17 -3.98 -5.91
C VAL A 209 -14.53 -3.99 -5.21
N LYS A 210 -14.60 -4.65 -4.07
CA LYS A 210 -15.78 -4.65 -3.20
C LYS A 210 -15.43 -4.00 -1.88
N ALA A 211 -16.14 -2.94 -1.52
CA ALA A 211 -16.02 -2.29 -0.23
C ALA A 211 -17.31 -2.43 0.57
N ARG A 212 -17.15 -2.68 1.87
CA ARG A 212 -18.22 -2.82 2.83
C ARG A 212 -17.96 -1.83 3.96
N VAL A 213 -18.87 -0.89 4.15
CA VAL A 213 -18.79 0.11 5.21
C VAL A 213 -19.74 -0.26 6.33
N THR A 214 -19.21 -0.28 7.54
CA THR A 214 -19.95 -0.56 8.78
C THR A 214 -19.75 0.57 9.77
N GLY A 215 -20.83 1.03 10.40
CA GLY A 215 -20.73 2.08 11.42
C GLY A 215 -20.15 1.54 12.72
N ARG A 216 -19.41 2.39 13.44
CA ARG A 216 -18.92 2.11 14.79
C ARG A 216 -19.52 3.10 15.78
N SER A 217 -19.71 2.63 17.02
CA SER A 217 -20.23 3.44 18.13
C SER A 217 -21.52 4.19 17.76
N VAL A 218 -21.66 5.46 18.16
CA VAL A 218 -22.78 6.38 17.91
C VAL A 218 -23.07 6.64 16.43
N ALA A 219 -22.14 6.34 15.52
CA ALA A 219 -22.38 6.48 14.08
C ALA A 219 -23.17 5.30 13.48
N ARG A 220 -23.35 4.20 14.22
CA ARG A 220 -24.16 3.05 13.76
C ARG A 220 -25.59 3.42 13.33
N PRO A 221 -26.39 4.14 14.14
CA PRO A 221 -27.73 4.55 13.73
C PRO A 221 -27.72 5.61 12.61
N LEU A 222 -26.67 6.43 12.51
CA LEU A 222 -26.60 7.52 11.53
C LEU A 222 -26.13 7.05 10.15
N LEU A 223 -25.41 5.94 10.06
CA LEU A 223 -24.81 5.49 8.81
C LEU A 223 -25.82 5.18 7.69
N PRO A 224 -26.99 4.56 7.96
CA PRO A 224 -28.03 4.39 6.95
C PRO A 224 -28.56 5.71 6.39
N LEU A 225 -28.71 6.73 7.25
CA LEU A 225 -29.17 8.07 6.85
C LEU A 225 -28.11 8.76 5.99
N ALA A 226 -26.86 8.77 6.44
CA ALA A 226 -25.74 9.30 5.67
C ALA A 226 -25.57 8.55 4.35
N ALA A 227 -25.75 7.23 4.32
CA ALA A 227 -25.69 6.45 3.08
C ALA A 227 -26.86 6.74 2.13
N ALA A 228 -28.05 7.08 2.64
CA ALA A 228 -29.17 7.48 1.79
C ALA A 228 -28.94 8.85 1.14
N VAL A 229 -28.39 9.81 1.90
CA VAL A 229 -28.16 11.19 1.43
C VAL A 229 -26.89 11.30 0.59
N LEU A 230 -25.78 10.73 1.09
CA LEU A 230 -24.43 10.91 0.53
C LEU A 230 -23.92 9.68 -0.20
N GLY A 231 -24.56 8.51 -0.06
CA GLY A 231 -24.04 7.26 -0.59
C GLY A 231 -23.89 7.25 -2.11
N GLY A 232 -24.77 7.92 -2.84
CA GLY A 232 -24.62 8.07 -4.30
C GLY A 232 -23.35 8.83 -4.69
N ARG A 233 -23.12 9.99 -4.06
CA ARG A 233 -21.91 10.81 -4.28
C ARG A 233 -20.64 10.10 -3.83
N ALA A 234 -20.67 9.49 -2.64
CA ALA A 234 -19.54 8.74 -2.12
C ALA A 234 -19.17 7.55 -3.03
N ARG A 235 -20.17 6.80 -3.53
CA ARG A 235 -19.93 5.72 -4.49
C ARG A 235 -19.32 6.22 -5.80
N ARG A 236 -19.80 7.35 -6.33
CA ARG A 236 -19.22 7.97 -7.54
C ARG A 236 -17.79 8.42 -7.31
N ALA A 237 -17.53 9.15 -6.23
CA ALA A 237 -16.18 9.58 -5.87
C ALA A 237 -15.21 8.40 -5.68
N CYS A 238 -15.67 7.30 -5.05
CA CYS A 238 -14.87 6.08 -4.94
C CYS A 238 -14.65 5.40 -6.31
N ALA A 239 -15.65 5.34 -7.17
CA ALA A 239 -15.51 4.79 -8.52
C ALA A 239 -14.52 5.62 -9.34
N GLU A 240 -14.68 6.93 -9.36
CA GLU A 240 -13.77 7.86 -10.04
C GLU A 240 -12.34 7.77 -9.51
N ALA A 241 -12.15 7.63 -8.19
CA ALA A 241 -10.82 7.43 -7.61
C ALA A 241 -10.19 6.11 -8.06
N LEU A 242 -10.98 5.03 -8.15
CA LEU A 242 -10.52 3.74 -8.69
C LEU A 242 -10.21 3.83 -10.18
N ASP A 243 -11.02 4.55 -10.96
CA ASP A 243 -10.81 4.75 -12.40
C ASP A 243 -9.54 5.58 -12.64
N ARG A 244 -9.31 6.63 -11.85
CA ARG A 244 -8.05 7.40 -11.89
C ARG A 244 -6.85 6.53 -11.53
N ALA A 245 -6.94 5.75 -10.45
CA ALA A 245 -5.87 4.83 -10.07
C ALA A 245 -5.58 3.79 -11.16
N ALA A 246 -6.62 3.26 -11.81
CA ALA A 246 -6.49 2.34 -12.93
C ALA A 246 -5.86 3.02 -14.16
N ALA A 247 -6.22 4.26 -14.45
CA ALA A 247 -5.62 5.03 -15.54
C ALA A 247 -4.13 5.26 -15.29
N THR A 248 -3.74 5.70 -14.08
CA THR A 248 -2.33 5.87 -13.69
C THR A 248 -1.57 4.55 -13.79
N TRP A 249 -2.14 3.45 -13.29
CA TRP A 249 -1.55 2.13 -13.41
C TRP A 249 -1.32 1.75 -14.88
N ASN A 250 -2.34 1.91 -15.72
CA ASN A 250 -2.28 1.55 -17.14
C ASN A 250 -1.34 2.45 -17.95
N ALA A 251 -1.02 3.65 -17.46
CA ALA A 251 -0.01 4.53 -18.06
C ALA A 251 1.41 4.14 -17.63
N GLN A 252 1.62 3.85 -16.34
CA GLN A 252 2.97 3.69 -15.78
C GLN A 252 3.48 2.25 -15.81
N VAL A 253 2.63 1.28 -15.44
CA VAL A 253 3.07 -0.10 -15.22
C VAL A 253 3.45 -0.82 -16.52
N PRO A 254 2.73 -0.68 -17.65
CA PRO A 254 3.17 -1.26 -18.91
C PRO A 254 4.55 -0.78 -19.35
N GLU A 255 4.85 0.51 -19.14
CA GLU A 255 6.16 1.07 -19.45
C GLU A 255 7.24 0.49 -18.55
N LEU A 256 6.96 0.29 -17.25
CA LEU A 256 7.88 -0.45 -16.38
C LEU A 256 8.07 -1.92 -16.81
N VAL A 257 6.99 -2.61 -17.17
CA VAL A 257 7.02 -4.04 -17.54
C VAL A 257 7.76 -4.28 -18.85
N ARG A 258 7.70 -3.33 -19.79
CA ARG A 258 8.43 -3.38 -21.07
C ARG A 258 9.93 -3.15 -20.94
N LYS A 259 10.39 -2.51 -19.86
CA LYS A 259 11.81 -2.23 -19.67
C LYS A 259 12.54 -3.50 -19.26
N ASP A 260 13.60 -3.82 -20.01
CA ASP A 260 14.53 -4.87 -19.65
C ASP A 260 15.18 -4.58 -18.29
N ARG A 261 15.52 -5.66 -17.57
CA ARG A 261 16.07 -5.65 -16.20
C ARG A 261 17.24 -4.67 -16.04
N GLU A 262 18.13 -4.59 -17.04
CA GLU A 262 19.31 -3.72 -17.01
C GLU A 262 18.93 -2.24 -17.13
N ARG A 263 17.93 -1.93 -17.97
CA ARG A 263 17.40 -0.58 -18.09
C ARG A 263 16.62 -0.15 -16.86
N LEU A 264 15.90 -1.08 -16.21
CA LEU A 264 15.25 -0.83 -14.93
C LEU A 264 16.29 -0.56 -13.83
N ARG A 265 17.39 -1.31 -13.79
CA ARG A 265 18.49 -1.08 -12.82
C ARG A 265 19.16 0.27 -13.07
N ALA A 266 19.45 0.62 -14.32
CA ALA A 266 20.03 1.91 -14.69
C ALA A 266 19.11 3.08 -14.32
N GLU A 267 17.82 3.02 -14.68
CA GLU A 267 16.87 4.08 -14.34
C GLU A 267 16.58 4.17 -12.84
N LEU A 268 16.57 3.05 -12.12
CA LEU A 268 16.45 3.08 -10.66
C LEU A 268 17.70 3.71 -10.03
N ALA A 269 18.89 3.37 -10.51
CA ALA A 269 20.12 4.00 -10.08
C ALA A 269 20.13 5.51 -10.40
N ASP A 270 19.69 5.91 -11.59
CA ASP A 270 19.59 7.32 -12.00
C ASP A 270 18.52 8.07 -11.18
N ALA A 271 17.34 7.47 -10.96
CA ALA A 271 16.30 8.06 -10.12
C ALA A 271 16.73 8.20 -8.65
N LEU A 272 17.56 7.28 -8.17
CA LEU A 272 18.16 7.31 -6.85
C LEU A 272 19.29 8.36 -6.72
N LEU A 273 19.94 8.70 -7.84
CA LEU A 273 20.97 9.74 -7.91
C LEU A 273 20.40 11.16 -8.04
N GLY A 274 19.10 11.29 -8.32
CA GLY A 274 18.46 12.58 -8.60
C GLY A 274 18.88 13.15 -9.96
N PRO A 275 18.16 14.18 -10.47
CA PRO A 275 18.66 15.02 -11.55
C PRO A 275 19.89 15.84 -11.16
#